data_AF-A0A842YHI9-F1
#
_entry.id   AF-A0A842YHI9-F1
#
_cell.length_a   1.000
_cell.length_b   1.000
_cell.length_c   1.000
_cell.angle_alpha   90.00
_cell.angle_beta   90.00
_cell.angle_gamma   90.00
#
_symmetry.space_group_name_H-M   'P 1'
#
loop_
_entity.id
_entity.type
_entity.pdbx_description
1 polymer ?
#
loop_
_entity_poly.entity_id
_entity_poly.type
_entity_poly.pdbx_seq_one_letter_code
_entity_poly.pdbx_strand_id
1 'polypeptide(L)'
;MYFNTRQLSAISISAVLWAVINALVGPMFWNMTHLPVLCDMLGVATLSLILWWTRKPGASVMVGAIATLVTFIVSPGSVQLIGFTVACIVFEVLTLFFGYERVLGNKPLGWGLLLFTSFISTVAAGVVIGIFFMNPGFLASAFGDLAFFAGLHGLGGVIGGVLGVVIVKSLMSRGIQGF
;
A
#
# COMPACT_ATOMS: atom_id res chain seq x y z
N MET A 1 20.73 11.36 -12.97
CA MET A 1 19.39 10.73 -12.86
C MET A 1 19.09 10.48 -11.40
N TYR A 2 17.88 10.80 -10.94
CA TYR A 2 17.49 10.62 -9.54
C TYR A 2 17.32 9.13 -9.16
N PHE A 3 16.58 8.36 -9.97
CA PHE A 3 16.53 6.90 -9.90
C PHE A 3 17.47 6.26 -10.91
N ASN A 4 18.10 5.14 -10.55
CA ASN A 4 18.84 4.32 -11.51
C ASN A 4 17.90 3.35 -12.25
N THR A 5 18.37 2.71 -13.31
CA THR A 5 17.57 1.78 -14.14
C THR A 5 16.97 0.64 -13.33
N ARG A 6 17.73 0.05 -12.39
CA ARG A 6 17.25 -1.02 -11.51
C ARG A 6 16.11 -0.55 -10.60
N GLN A 7 16.22 0.66 -10.05
CA GLN A 7 15.18 1.26 -9.20
C GLN A 7 13.92 1.55 -10.02
N LEU A 8 14.05 2.08 -11.24
CA LEU A 8 12.91 2.28 -12.15
C LEU A 8 12.23 0.96 -12.54
N SER A 9 13.01 -0.09 -12.80
CA SER A 9 12.45 -1.43 -13.07
C SER A 9 11.70 -1.97 -11.86
N ALA A 10 12.24 -1.83 -10.65
CA ALA A 10 11.58 -2.26 -9.42
C ALA A 10 10.25 -1.51 -9.20
N ILE A 11 10.25 -0.18 -9.34
CA ILE A 11 9.04 0.65 -9.26
C ILE A 11 8.00 0.17 -10.26
N SER A 12 8.41 -0.06 -11.51
CA SER A 12 7.50 -0.47 -12.59
C SER A 12 6.89 -1.85 -12.34
N ILE A 13 7.69 -2.84 -11.95
CA ILE A 13 7.22 -4.20 -11.66
C ILE A 13 6.28 -4.19 -10.46
N SER A 14 6.65 -3.49 -9.38
CA SER A 14 5.81 -3.32 -8.20
C SER A 14 4.47 -2.68 -8.53
N ALA A 15 4.47 -1.63 -9.35
CA ALA A 15 3.25 -0.95 -9.76
C ALA A 15 2.34 -1.83 -10.62
N VAL A 16 2.90 -2.53 -11.61
CA VAL A 16 2.13 -3.42 -12.49
C VAL A 16 1.58 -4.62 -11.73
N LEU A 17 2.38 -5.23 -10.85
CA LEU A 17 1.92 -6.33 -9.99
C LEU A 17 0.71 -5.88 -9.17
N TRP A 18 0.80 -4.72 -8.52
CA TRP A 18 -0.28 -4.21 -7.72
C TRP A 18 -1.51 -3.83 -8.55
N ALA A 19 -1.32 -3.22 -9.72
CA ALA A 19 -2.41 -2.89 -10.64
C ALA A 19 -3.17 -4.13 -11.12
N VAL A 20 -2.46 -5.18 -11.54
CA VAL A 20 -3.07 -6.44 -12.01
C VAL A 20 -3.88 -7.10 -10.89
N ILE A 21 -3.32 -7.13 -9.68
CA ILE A 21 -4.04 -7.65 -8.50
C ILE A 21 -5.31 -6.83 -8.25
N ASN A 22 -5.24 -5.50 -8.28
CA ASN A 22 -6.40 -4.64 -8.03
C ASN A 22 -7.44 -4.68 -9.16
N ALA A 23 -7.02 -4.85 -10.41
CA ALA A 23 -7.93 -4.89 -11.55
C ALA A 23 -8.66 -6.24 -11.66
N LEU A 24 -7.97 -7.34 -11.34
CA LEU A 24 -8.50 -8.69 -11.55
C LEU A 24 -9.00 -9.33 -10.25
N VAL A 25 -8.17 -9.35 -9.21
CA VAL A 25 -8.44 -10.10 -7.97
C VAL A 25 -9.22 -9.26 -6.97
N GLY A 26 -8.97 -7.94 -6.93
CA GLY A 26 -9.66 -6.99 -6.05
C GLY A 26 -11.19 -7.08 -6.14
N PRO A 27 -11.80 -6.98 -7.34
CA PRO A 27 -13.25 -7.06 -7.49
C PRO A 27 -13.81 -8.42 -7.09
N MET A 28 -13.10 -9.51 -7.40
CA MET A 28 -13.52 -10.85 -7.01
C MET A 28 -13.55 -10.99 -5.48
N PHE A 29 -12.47 -10.56 -4.81
CA PHE A 29 -12.37 -10.63 -3.35
C PHE A 29 -13.42 -9.75 -2.66
N TRP A 30 -13.65 -8.54 -3.18
CA TRP A 30 -14.68 -7.63 -2.70
C TRP A 30 -16.08 -8.23 -2.86
N ASN A 31 -16.42 -8.78 -4.02
CA ASN A 31 -17.75 -9.36 -4.25
C ASN A 31 -18.02 -10.57 -3.36
N MET A 32 -16.99 -11.32 -2.96
CA MET A 32 -17.14 -12.49 -2.08
C MET A 32 -17.22 -12.13 -0.60
N THR A 33 -16.43 -11.14 -0.16
CA THR A 33 -16.21 -10.90 1.28
C THR A 33 -16.70 -9.53 1.74
N HIS A 34 -16.82 -8.57 0.83
CA HIS A 34 -16.96 -7.14 1.10
C HIS A 34 -15.86 -6.59 2.02
N LEU A 35 -14.68 -7.22 2.06
CA LEU A 35 -13.57 -6.77 2.89
C LEU A 35 -12.46 -6.14 2.03
N PRO A 36 -11.92 -4.97 2.43
CA PRO A 36 -10.84 -4.32 1.70
C PRO A 36 -9.44 -4.89 2.00
N VAL A 37 -9.33 -5.98 2.75
CA VAL A 37 -8.05 -6.44 3.33
C VAL A 37 -7.01 -6.85 2.29
N LEU A 38 -7.41 -7.51 1.20
CA LEU A 38 -6.46 -8.10 0.24
C LEU A 38 -5.63 -7.04 -0.50
N CYS A 39 -6.28 -5.98 -0.98
CA CYS A 39 -5.63 -4.93 -1.76
C CYS A 39 -4.71 -4.05 -0.89
N ASP A 40 -5.12 -3.75 0.35
CA ASP A 40 -4.28 -3.05 1.32
C ASP A 40 -3.05 -3.89 1.69
N MET A 41 -3.26 -5.17 1.99
CA MET A 41 -2.19 -6.09 2.37
C MET A 41 -1.12 -6.19 1.29
N LEU A 42 -1.52 -6.43 0.04
CA LEU A 42 -0.60 -6.58 -1.08
C LEU A 42 0.03 -5.25 -1.50
N GLY A 43 -0.73 -4.16 -1.42
CA GLY A 43 -0.23 -2.81 -1.65
C GLY A 43 0.88 -2.45 -0.67
N VAL A 44 0.61 -2.55 0.64
CA VAL A 44 1.59 -2.23 1.67
C VAL A 44 2.81 -3.14 1.65
N ALA A 45 2.63 -4.44 1.40
CA ALA A 45 3.79 -5.34 1.25
C ALA A 45 4.70 -4.89 0.09
N THR A 46 4.11 -4.45 -1.01
CA THR A 46 4.81 -3.90 -2.17
C THR A 46 5.49 -2.57 -1.84
N LEU A 47 4.82 -1.67 -1.11
CA LEU A 47 5.40 -0.40 -0.67
C LEU A 47 6.56 -0.59 0.31
N SER A 48 6.46 -1.56 1.22
CA SER A 48 7.53 -1.91 2.15
C SER A 48 8.77 -2.41 1.38
N LEU A 49 8.56 -3.24 0.37
CA LEU A 49 9.62 -3.73 -0.50
C LEU A 49 10.29 -2.60 -1.29
N ILE A 50 9.51 -1.71 -1.91
CA ILE A 50 10.09 -0.62 -2.72
C ILE A 50 10.80 0.42 -1.86
N LEU A 51 10.28 0.70 -0.65
CA LEU A 51 10.94 1.56 0.32
C LEU A 51 12.30 0.97 0.70
N TRP A 52 12.35 -0.32 1.03
CA TRP A 52 13.59 -1.02 1.33
C TRP A 52 14.58 -1.05 0.16
N TRP A 53 14.08 -1.25 -1.05
CA TRP A 53 14.91 -1.38 -2.25
C TRP A 53 15.51 -0.04 -2.70
N THR A 54 14.73 1.04 -2.58
CA THR A 54 15.09 2.33 -3.18
C THR A 54 15.62 3.35 -2.18
N ARG A 55 15.07 3.36 -0.96
CA ARG A 55 15.34 4.35 0.11
C ARG A 55 15.37 5.80 -0.41
N LYS A 56 14.48 6.13 -1.34
CA LYS A 56 14.46 7.44 -2.01
C LYS A 56 13.07 8.08 -2.00
N PRO A 57 12.99 9.40 -1.72
CA PRO A 57 11.76 10.16 -1.85
C PRO A 57 11.01 9.91 -3.15
N GLY A 58 9.71 9.66 -3.02
CA GLY A 58 8.77 9.56 -4.13
C GLY A 58 8.67 8.18 -4.77
N ALA A 59 9.46 7.19 -4.36
CA ALA A 59 9.37 5.84 -4.90
C ALA A 59 7.98 5.20 -4.65
N SER A 60 7.45 5.32 -3.43
CA SER A 60 6.13 4.78 -3.07
C SER A 60 5.02 5.49 -3.84
N VAL A 61 5.12 6.81 -3.98
CA VAL A 61 4.16 7.63 -4.74
C VAL A 61 4.16 7.26 -6.21
N MET A 62 5.34 7.03 -6.81
CA MET A 62 5.42 6.57 -8.20
C MET A 62 4.76 5.20 -8.39
N VAL A 63 4.97 4.27 -7.45
CA VAL A 63 4.29 2.96 -7.47
C VAL A 63 2.77 3.14 -7.47
N GLY A 64 2.23 3.95 -6.55
CA GLY A 64 0.78 4.22 -6.47
C GLY A 64 0.22 4.92 -7.71
N ALA A 65 0.92 5.93 -8.23
CA ALA A 65 0.50 6.67 -9.41
C ALA A 65 0.46 5.76 -10.66
N ILE A 66 1.53 4.99 -10.91
CA ILE A 66 1.58 4.05 -12.03
C ILE A 66 0.52 2.97 -11.86
N ALA A 67 0.38 2.39 -10.66
CA ALA A 67 -0.60 1.35 -10.42
C ALA A 67 -2.02 1.84 -10.69
N THR A 68 -2.34 3.07 -10.28
CA THR A 68 -3.65 3.70 -10.53
C THR A 68 -3.88 3.95 -12.01
N LEU A 69 -2.89 4.52 -12.72
CA LEU A 69 -2.99 4.76 -14.16
C LEU A 69 -3.21 3.45 -14.94
N VAL A 70 -2.41 2.41 -14.66
CA VAL A 70 -2.56 1.10 -15.30
C VAL A 70 -3.93 0.50 -14.98
N THR A 71 -4.38 0.63 -13.73
CA THR A 71 -5.71 0.11 -13.35
C THR A 71 -6.83 0.85 -14.07
N PHE A 72 -6.72 2.17 -14.29
CA PHE A 72 -7.71 2.92 -15.07
C PHE A 72 -7.72 2.54 -16.56
N ILE A 73 -6.56 2.20 -17.13
CA ILE A 73 -6.50 1.70 -18.51
C ILE A 73 -7.22 0.35 -18.63
N VAL A 74 -7.03 -0.54 -17.65
CA VAL A 74 -7.61 -1.90 -17.67
C VAL A 74 -9.09 -1.89 -17.25
N SER A 75 -9.44 -1.07 -16.25
CA SER A 75 -10.77 -0.96 -15.67
C SER A 75 -11.08 0.51 -15.34
N PRO A 76 -11.57 1.29 -16.32
CA PRO A 76 -11.82 2.73 -16.15
C PRO A 76 -12.80 3.08 -15.02
N GLY A 77 -13.68 2.16 -14.63
CA GLY A 77 -14.64 2.36 -13.54
C GLY A 77 -14.05 2.23 -12.14
N SER A 78 -12.80 1.78 -11.98
CA SER A 78 -12.19 1.51 -10.67
C SER A 78 -11.64 2.76 -9.98
N VAL A 79 -12.41 3.84 -9.97
CA VAL A 79 -11.99 5.18 -9.46
C VAL A 79 -11.58 5.19 -7.98
N GLN A 80 -12.03 4.21 -7.19
CA GLN A 80 -11.62 4.01 -5.80
C GLN A 80 -10.09 3.80 -5.64
N LEU A 81 -9.35 3.48 -6.70
CA LEU A 81 -7.88 3.42 -6.65
C LEU A 81 -7.20 4.74 -6.30
N ILE A 82 -7.91 5.87 -6.42
CA ILE A 82 -7.43 7.17 -5.93
C ILE A 82 -7.14 7.10 -4.42
N GLY A 83 -7.96 6.40 -3.64
CA GLY A 83 -7.71 6.19 -2.22
C GLY A 83 -6.37 5.50 -1.94
N PHE A 84 -5.99 4.52 -2.76
CA PHE A 84 -4.70 3.84 -2.65
C PHE A 84 -3.52 4.72 -3.08
N THR A 85 -3.72 5.65 -4.02
CA THR A 85 -2.72 6.69 -4.30
C THR A 85 -2.52 7.62 -3.10
N VAL A 86 -3.60 8.02 -2.43
CA VAL A 86 -3.51 8.78 -1.18
C VAL A 86 -2.75 8.00 -0.12
N ALA A 87 -3.00 6.70 0.01
CA ALA A 87 -2.24 5.81 0.89
C ALA A 87 -0.72 5.89 0.61
N CYS A 88 -0.32 5.83 -0.66
CA CYS A 88 1.09 5.91 -1.05
C CYS A 88 1.73 7.24 -0.66
N ILE A 89 0.99 8.35 -0.81
CA ILE A 89 1.46 9.68 -0.39
C ILE A 89 1.63 9.74 1.12
N VAL A 90 0.64 9.27 1.89
CA VAL A 90 0.69 9.26 3.35
C VAL A 90 1.84 8.35 3.84
N PHE A 91 1.99 7.17 3.26
CA PHE A 91 3.08 6.25 3.56
C PHE A 91 4.44 6.89 3.29
N GLU A 92 4.61 7.54 2.13
CA GLU A 92 5.85 8.24 1.77
C GLU A 92 6.17 9.37 2.75
N VAL A 93 5.19 10.23 3.07
CA VAL A 93 5.38 11.36 3.99
C VAL A 93 5.76 10.87 5.38
N LEU A 94 5.09 9.84 5.91
CA LEU A 94 5.39 9.31 7.23
C LEU A 94 6.76 8.63 7.28
N THR A 95 7.10 7.85 6.25
CA THR A 95 8.40 7.16 6.20
C THR A 95 9.56 8.14 6.01
N LEU A 96 9.35 9.22 5.27
CA LEU A 96 10.28 10.36 5.21
C LEU A 96 10.43 11.04 6.57
N PHE A 97 9.32 11.35 7.23
CA PHE A 97 9.31 12.01 8.54
C PHE A 97 10.06 11.21 9.61
N PHE A 98 9.84 9.90 9.67
CA PHE A 98 10.55 9.04 10.62
C PHE A 98 11.99 8.69 10.22
N GLY A 99 12.31 8.88 8.93
CA GLY A 99 13.57 8.50 8.31
C GLY A 99 13.57 7.03 7.89
N TYR A 100 13.89 6.77 6.63
CA TYR A 100 13.84 5.42 6.05
C TYR A 100 14.70 4.40 6.79
N GLU A 101 15.91 4.78 7.20
CA GLU A 101 16.81 3.90 7.95
C GLU A 101 16.22 3.48 9.30
N ARG A 102 15.44 4.37 9.92
CA ARG A 102 14.79 4.07 11.20
C ARG A 102 13.60 3.13 11.00
N VAL A 103 12.76 3.39 9.99
CA VAL A 103 11.61 2.56 9.64
C VAL A 103 12.05 1.15 9.20
N LEU A 104 13.11 1.05 8.40
CA LEU A 104 13.65 -0.21 7.90
C LEU A 104 14.64 -0.86 8.87
N GLY A 105 14.86 -0.26 10.04
CA GLY A 105 15.82 -0.73 11.01
C GLY A 105 15.47 -2.12 11.56
N ASN A 106 16.49 -2.90 11.89
CA ASN A 106 16.32 -4.25 12.45
C ASN A 106 15.82 -4.28 13.90
N LYS A 107 15.65 -3.10 14.54
CA LYS A 107 15.17 -2.96 15.92
C LYS A 107 13.63 -3.03 15.97
N PRO A 108 13.03 -3.45 17.09
CA PRO A 108 11.57 -3.47 17.26
C PRO A 108 10.89 -2.13 16.94
N LEU A 109 11.58 -1.02 17.23
CA LEU A 109 11.12 0.32 16.88
C LEU A 109 10.91 0.49 15.37
N GLY A 110 11.79 -0.03 14.52
CA GLY A 110 11.63 0.06 13.06
C GLY A 110 10.39 -0.68 12.59
N TRP A 111 10.15 -1.89 13.12
CA TRP A 111 8.95 -2.66 12.76
C TRP A 111 7.69 -1.96 13.26
N GLY A 112 7.72 -1.44 14.49
CA GLY A 112 6.62 -0.64 15.02
C GLY A 112 6.31 0.57 14.13
N LEU A 113 7.34 1.28 13.67
CA LEU A 113 7.18 2.42 12.76
C LEU A 113 6.62 2.00 11.39
N LEU A 114 7.10 0.90 10.80
CA LEU A 114 6.58 0.41 9.52
C LEU A 114 5.12 -0.05 9.64
N LEU A 115 4.76 -0.76 10.71
CA LEU A 115 3.37 -1.15 10.95
C LEU A 115 2.47 0.07 11.19
N PHE A 116 2.97 1.07 11.93
CA PHE A 116 2.27 2.33 12.15
C PHE A 116 2.07 3.11 10.85
N THR A 117 3.12 3.30 10.04
CA THR A 117 3.00 4.01 8.74
C THR A 117 2.04 3.28 7.82
N SER A 118 2.10 1.95 7.79
CA SER A 118 1.20 1.09 7.03
C SER A 118 -0.25 1.29 7.46
N PHE A 119 -0.54 1.16 8.75
CA PHE A 119 -1.88 1.34 9.30
C PHE A 119 -2.45 2.72 8.98
N ILE A 120 -1.71 3.79 9.26
CA ILE A 120 -2.19 5.16 9.03
C ILE A 120 -2.42 5.42 7.54
N SER A 121 -1.53 4.91 6.67
CA SER A 121 -1.67 5.09 5.23
C SER A 121 -2.93 4.42 4.67
N THR A 122 -3.26 3.20 5.12
CA THR A 122 -4.43 2.49 4.61
C THR A 122 -5.72 2.97 5.29
N VAL A 123 -5.68 3.42 6.55
CA VAL A 123 -6.81 4.17 7.15
C VAL A 123 -7.14 5.40 6.31
N ALA A 124 -6.13 6.17 5.88
CA ALA A 124 -6.34 7.31 5.00
C ALA A 124 -6.99 6.91 3.67
N ALA A 125 -6.56 5.77 3.09
CA ALA A 125 -7.19 5.18 1.91
C ALA A 125 -8.68 4.88 2.16
N GLY A 126 -8.98 4.17 3.26
CA GLY A 126 -10.34 3.78 3.63
C GLY A 126 -11.25 4.97 3.90
N VAL A 127 -10.73 6.05 4.50
CA VAL A 127 -11.48 7.30 4.67
C VAL A 127 -11.82 7.92 3.31
N VAL A 128 -10.85 8.04 2.42
CA VAL A 128 -11.07 8.59 1.07
C VAL A 128 -12.05 7.72 0.28
N ILE A 129 -11.89 6.39 0.32
CA ILE A 129 -12.77 5.44 -0.36
C ILE A 129 -14.20 5.53 0.20
N GLY A 130 -14.34 5.51 1.52
CA GLY A 130 -15.63 5.54 2.19
C GLY A 130 -16.40 6.84 1.96
N ILE A 131 -15.73 7.99 1.91
CA ILE A 131 -16.39 9.29 1.71
C ILE A 131 -16.78 9.52 0.25
N PHE A 132 -15.88 9.22 -0.69
CA PHE A 132 -16.05 9.66 -2.08
C PHE A 132 -16.59 8.58 -3.01
N PHE A 133 -16.46 7.30 -2.66
CA PHE A 133 -16.69 6.19 -3.60
C PHE A 133 -17.66 5.12 -3.08
N MET A 134 -18.01 5.14 -1.79
CA MET A 134 -18.98 4.21 -1.22
C MET A 134 -20.37 4.83 -1.12
N ASN A 135 -21.40 4.03 -1.37
CA ASN A 135 -22.78 4.41 -1.07
C ASN A 135 -22.96 4.51 0.46
N PRO A 136 -23.42 5.64 1.03
CA PRO A 136 -23.55 5.80 2.48
C PRO A 136 -24.49 4.80 3.15
N GLY A 137 -25.58 4.41 2.46
CA GLY A 137 -26.51 3.41 2.96
C GLY A 137 -25.86 2.03 3.04
N PHE A 138 -25.12 1.65 1.99
CA PHE A 138 -24.34 0.41 1.99
C PHE A 138 -23.26 0.42 3.07
N LEU A 139 -22.52 1.53 3.22
CA LEU A 139 -21.48 1.71 4.23
C LEU A 139 -22.04 1.46 5.64
N ALA A 140 -23.18 2.09 5.94
CA ALA A 140 -23.87 1.91 7.22
C ALA A 140 -24.39 0.47 7.41
N SER A 141 -24.98 -0.15 6.40
CA SER A 141 -25.54 -1.50 6.52
C SER A 141 -24.47 -2.60 6.61
N ALA A 142 -23.37 -2.47 5.87
CA ALA A 142 -22.34 -3.51 5.77
C ALA A 142 -21.26 -3.37 6.85
N PHE A 143 -20.94 -2.14 7.27
CA PHE A 143 -19.83 -1.85 8.17
C PHE A 143 -20.23 -1.10 9.44
N GLY A 144 -21.48 -0.66 9.56
CA GLY A 144 -21.94 0.18 10.65
C GLY A 144 -21.61 1.65 10.45
N ASP A 145 -20.33 1.97 10.22
CA ASP A 145 -19.88 3.34 9.98
C ASP A 145 -18.58 3.44 9.15
N LEU A 146 -18.17 4.68 8.87
CA LEU A 146 -16.92 5.00 8.17
C LEU A 146 -15.69 4.61 8.97
N ALA A 147 -15.73 4.73 10.29
CA ALA A 147 -14.57 4.48 11.15
C ALA A 147 -14.20 2.99 11.14
N PHE A 148 -15.18 2.10 11.21
CA PHE A 148 -15.00 0.67 11.11
C PHE A 148 -14.52 0.27 9.71
N PHE A 149 -15.11 0.82 8.65
CA PHE A 149 -14.66 0.58 7.28
C PHE A 149 -13.19 1.00 7.07
N ALA A 150 -12.81 2.21 7.50
CA ALA A 150 -11.43 2.68 7.44
C ALA A 150 -10.51 1.85 8.35
N GLY A 151 -11.01 1.38 9.49
CA GLY A 151 -10.30 0.47 10.38
C GLY A 151 -9.97 -0.88 9.73
N LEU A 152 -10.88 -1.44 8.92
CA LEU A 152 -10.62 -2.65 8.15
C LEU A 152 -9.49 -2.46 7.14
N HIS A 153 -9.44 -1.30 6.47
CA HIS A 153 -8.30 -0.94 5.63
C HIS A 153 -7.01 -0.85 6.46
N GLY A 154 -7.08 -0.22 7.63
CA GLY A 154 -5.99 -0.18 8.62
C GLY A 154 -5.45 -1.59 8.95
N LEU A 155 -6.34 -2.54 9.23
CA LEU A 155 -5.97 -3.94 9.50
C LEU A 155 -5.29 -4.59 8.30
N GLY A 156 -5.81 -4.39 7.09
CA GLY A 156 -5.15 -4.82 5.85
C GLY A 156 -3.73 -4.27 5.73
N GLY A 157 -3.55 -2.99 6.06
CA GLY A 157 -2.24 -2.35 6.12
C GLY A 157 -1.29 -2.96 7.14
N VAL A 158 -1.78 -3.30 8.34
CA VAL A 158 -0.97 -4.01 9.35
C VAL A 158 -0.50 -5.37 8.84
N ILE A 159 -1.41 -6.17 8.27
CA ILE A 159 -1.05 -7.48 7.70
C ILE A 159 -0.03 -7.30 6.58
N GLY A 160 -0.24 -6.33 5.68
CA GLY A 160 0.70 -5.98 4.62
C GLY A 160 2.07 -5.54 5.14
N GLY A 161 2.10 -4.77 6.23
CA GLY A 161 3.33 -4.33 6.87
C GLY A 161 4.10 -5.51 7.51
N VAL A 162 3.40 -6.45 8.15
CA VAL A 162 4.00 -7.70 8.65
C VAL A 162 4.61 -8.50 7.49
N LEU A 163 3.87 -8.67 6.40
CA LEU A 163 4.39 -9.34 5.21
C LEU A 163 5.61 -8.60 4.63
N GLY A 164 5.56 -7.27 4.58
CA GLY A 164 6.68 -6.42 4.16
C GLY A 164 7.93 -6.68 4.98
N VAL A 165 7.83 -6.72 6.32
CA VAL A 165 8.94 -7.06 7.21
C VAL A 165 9.49 -8.45 6.91
N VAL A 166 8.61 -9.45 6.76
CA VAL A 166 9.01 -10.84 6.49
C VAL A 166 9.74 -10.95 5.15
N ILE A 167 9.21 -10.32 4.09
CA ILE A 167 9.80 -10.32 2.75
C ILE A 167 11.19 -9.66 2.78
N VAL A 168 11.28 -8.43 3.30
CA VAL A 168 12.53 -7.68 3.36
C VAL A 168 13.61 -8.46 4.12
N LYS A 169 13.26 -9.01 5.28
CA LYS A 169 14.22 -9.80 6.08
C LYS A 169 14.64 -11.09 5.41
N SER A 170 13.72 -11.76 4.73
CA SER A 170 13.99 -13.00 4.00
C SER A 170 14.92 -12.77 2.80
N LEU A 171 14.86 -11.58 2.18
CA LEU A 171 15.81 -11.16 1.15
C LEU A 171 17.18 -10.85 1.76
N MET A 172 17.21 -10.08 2.86
CA MET A 172 18.44 -9.73 3.56
C MET A 172 19.19 -10.96 4.11
N SER A 173 18.48 -11.96 4.64
CA SER A 173 19.09 -13.19 5.15
C SER A 173 19.73 -14.04 4.05
N ARG A 174 19.36 -13.81 2.78
CA ARG A 174 19.97 -14.43 1.59
C ARG A 174 21.10 -13.60 0.99
N GLY A 175 21.52 -12.53 1.67
CA GLY A 175 22.58 -11.63 1.20
C GLY A 175 22.14 -10.66 0.09
N ILE A 176 20.83 -10.57 -0.20
CA ILE A 176 20.30 -9.58 -1.14
C ILE A 176 20.21 -8.24 -0.41
N GLN A 177 20.94 -7.25 -0.91
CA GLN A 177 20.94 -5.91 -0.35
C GLN A 177 20.04 -5.01 -1.19
N GLY A 178 19.11 -4.29 -0.52
CA GLY A 178 18.45 -3.14 -1.11
C GLY A 178 19.48 -2.04 -1.36
N PHE A 179 19.39 -1.36 -2.50
CA PHE A 179 20.39 -0.39 -2.95
C PHE A 179 20.36 0.91 -2.15
#